data_AF-W8QY77-F1
#
_entry.id   AF-W8QY77-F1
#
_cell.length_a   1.000
_cell.length_b   1.000
_cell.length_c   1.000
_cell.angle_alpha   90.00
_cell.angle_beta   90.00
_cell.angle_gamma   90.00
#
_symmetry.space_group_name_H-M   'P 1'
#
loop_
_entity.id
_entity.type
_entity.pdbx_description
1 polymer ?
#
loop_
_entity_poly.entity_id
_entity_poly.type
_entity_poly.pdbx_seq_one_letter_code
_entity_poly.pdbx_strand_id
1 'polypeptide(L)'
;MPVIALTALLGLFPAASDAHAASVSGTSASTISYSALINKFTNSYWLNGSWRASAGVSVAATAQNIAAFRVGTSVRTVDGQIRTVTSVKPASGALTVFMDGPVLNGAVIGYPNRLSVSNVPAPTPITTEPSDTVVAAPSYSALINKFTNTYWLNGSWRASAGVSVAATTQNKAAFVVGASVRTADGQVRTITSVEPASSALSVFMSGPVLDGNVIGYPNKLSLVAAPTILPAAPSAPVVEVTLPGSSPVQLVGVALSGAAFGPSVLPGKHGTNYIYPAESYYKKYAEQGLKLVRLPFLWERMQPQLDTELDAAQLALLTQSLDFAQKYGVKVVLDMHNYYRYYKQPIGSETVPIPSFANTWKRIAQKVGNHPALSGYGLMNEPNTKGLWPEAALAAAKEIRKVDQTHWIYVAGDRFSSAWHWPQSNTQLIADPWMRDPANKLIFEAHMYLDRDTSGLYIDKTETFAPDLGINRAKPFVEWLRANNLRGFIGEMGVPNYAPDAIVAMDNLLGYLHENCVPLTYWAGGPWWGNYILALDVSGGAEQPQLPILRKHAATPNSCVAIGEPL
;
A
#
# COMPACT_ATOMS: atom_id res chain seq x y z
N MET A 1 55.18 -37.08 22.69
CA MET A 1 55.73 -38.41 23.03
C MET A 1 54.58 -39.28 23.52
N PRO A 2 54.55 -40.56 23.11
CA PRO A 2 53.38 -41.11 22.42
C PRO A 2 52.96 -42.49 22.94
N VAL A 3 51.85 -43.03 22.42
CA VAL A 3 51.77 -44.48 22.12
C VAL A 3 51.15 -44.66 20.72
N ILE A 4 52.06 -45.04 19.82
CA ILE A 4 51.99 -45.71 18.51
C ILE A 4 51.76 -47.21 18.80
N ALA A 5 51.19 -48.13 18.00
CA ALA A 5 50.45 -48.19 16.75
C ALA A 5 50.14 -49.69 16.48
N LEU A 6 49.48 -49.95 15.34
CA LEU A 6 49.82 -51.00 14.35
C LEU A 6 49.29 -52.44 14.52
N THR A 7 48.56 -52.90 13.50
CA THR A 7 48.71 -54.18 12.74
C THR A 7 47.61 -54.20 11.66
N ALA A 8 47.84 -54.05 10.34
CA ALA A 8 48.56 -54.88 9.36
C ALA A 8 47.89 -56.25 9.09
N LEU A 9 47.34 -56.50 7.88
CA LEU A 9 47.96 -57.32 6.81
C LEU A 9 46.98 -57.78 5.69
N LEU A 10 47.44 -57.59 4.42
CA LEU A 10 47.44 -58.52 3.26
C LEU A 10 46.16 -59.18 2.69
N GLY A 11 45.93 -58.95 1.38
CA GLY A 11 46.15 -60.03 0.39
C GLY A 11 45.02 -60.42 -0.59
N LEU A 12 45.38 -60.39 -1.89
CA LEU A 12 45.06 -61.35 -2.98
C LEU A 12 43.86 -61.12 -3.94
N PHE A 13 44.22 -60.98 -5.22
CA PHE A 13 43.44 -61.25 -6.44
C PHE A 13 43.43 -62.76 -6.75
N PRO A 14 42.46 -63.30 -7.56
CA PRO A 14 42.75 -63.52 -9.00
C PRO A 14 41.55 -63.48 -9.99
N ALA A 15 41.90 -63.13 -11.24
CA ALA A 15 41.57 -63.67 -12.58
C ALA A 15 40.13 -63.96 -13.13
N ALA A 16 40.00 -63.56 -14.42
CA ALA A 16 39.09 -63.84 -15.56
C ALA A 16 38.28 -65.18 -15.58
N SER A 17 37.15 -65.35 -16.29
CA SER A 17 36.91 -65.17 -17.75
C SER A 17 35.41 -65.24 -18.18
N ASP A 18 35.15 -64.80 -19.42
CA ASP A 18 34.13 -65.20 -20.43
C ASP A 18 32.67 -64.68 -20.47
N ALA A 19 32.46 -63.76 -21.42
CA ALA A 19 31.49 -63.69 -22.53
C ALA A 19 30.06 -64.31 -22.43
N HIS A 20 29.01 -63.49 -22.59
CA HIS A 20 28.27 -63.27 -23.86
C HIS A 20 27.01 -62.40 -23.66
N ALA A 21 26.61 -61.71 -24.74
CA ALA A 21 25.63 -60.63 -24.78
C ALA A 21 24.17 -61.11 -24.96
N ALA A 22 23.22 -60.39 -24.37
CA ALA A 22 21.91 -60.05 -24.97
C ALA A 22 21.23 -58.94 -24.17
N SER A 23 20.74 -57.93 -24.89
CA SER A 23 20.00 -56.75 -24.45
C SER A 23 18.62 -57.07 -23.85
N VAL A 24 18.24 -56.43 -22.74
CA VAL A 24 16.98 -55.64 -22.56
C VAL A 24 17.13 -54.72 -21.33
N SER A 25 16.92 -53.43 -21.58
CA SER A 25 16.33 -52.36 -20.77
C SER A 25 16.18 -52.53 -19.25
N GLY A 26 16.70 -51.53 -18.52
CA GLY A 26 16.52 -51.29 -17.08
C GLY A 26 17.83 -51.62 -16.33
N THR A 27 18.51 -50.72 -15.65
CA THR A 27 18.05 -49.57 -14.87
C THR A 27 19.27 -48.70 -14.56
N SER A 28 19.04 -47.38 -14.47
CA SER A 28 19.76 -46.46 -13.58
C SER A 28 21.29 -46.37 -13.70
N ALA A 29 21.75 -45.37 -14.45
CA ALA A 29 23.01 -44.71 -14.17
C ALA A 29 22.76 -43.21 -13.96
N SER A 30 22.54 -42.85 -12.70
CA SER A 30 22.88 -41.54 -12.16
C SER A 30 24.30 -41.18 -12.62
N THR A 31 24.48 -40.05 -13.30
CA THR A 31 25.81 -39.48 -13.54
C THR A 31 25.85 -38.05 -13.02
N ILE A 32 26.81 -37.84 -12.12
CA ILE A 32 26.64 -37.02 -10.92
C ILE A 32 26.82 -35.52 -11.22
N SER A 33 25.92 -34.64 -10.79
CA SER A 33 25.38 -34.39 -9.43
C SER A 33 26.25 -33.43 -8.62
N TYR A 34 26.46 -32.24 -9.19
CA TYR A 34 26.67 -31.13 -8.30
C TYR A 34 25.32 -30.62 -7.80
N SER A 35 25.03 -30.89 -6.54
CA SER A 35 23.84 -30.37 -5.87
C SER A 35 24.23 -29.74 -4.55
N ALA A 36 23.59 -28.61 -4.24
CA ALA A 36 23.85 -27.86 -3.04
C ALA A 36 22.62 -27.84 -2.15
N LEU A 37 22.84 -28.09 -0.86
CA LEU A 37 21.79 -27.94 0.14
C LEU A 37 21.36 -26.48 0.16
N ILE A 38 20.06 -26.26 0.02
CA ILE A 38 19.48 -24.93 0.20
C ILE A 38 19.61 -24.60 1.68
N ASN A 39 20.04 -23.39 2.00
CA ASN A 39 20.30 -22.97 3.37
C ASN A 39 19.00 -22.96 4.19
N LYS A 40 19.07 -23.46 5.44
CA LYS A 40 17.93 -23.52 6.37
C LYS A 40 17.72 -22.18 7.06
N PHE A 41 17.04 -21.24 6.41
CA PHE A 41 16.58 -20.02 7.09
C PHE A 41 15.31 -19.45 6.47
N THR A 42 14.51 -18.80 7.31
CA THR A 42 13.26 -18.14 6.94
C THR A 42 13.23 -16.77 7.59
N ASN A 43 12.89 -15.75 6.80
CA ASN A 43 12.66 -14.37 7.27
C ASN A 43 11.69 -13.66 6.30
N SER A 44 11.58 -12.34 6.39
CA SER A 44 10.71 -11.52 5.55
C SER A 44 10.99 -11.65 4.04
N TYR A 45 12.22 -11.96 3.65
CA TYR A 45 12.64 -12.09 2.26
C TYR A 45 12.81 -13.53 1.79
N TRP A 46 12.91 -14.48 2.73
CA TRP A 46 13.27 -15.86 2.46
C TRP A 46 12.30 -16.86 3.10
N LEU A 47 11.94 -17.93 2.40
CA LEU A 47 11.18 -19.07 2.92
C LEU A 47 12.01 -20.35 2.71
N ASN A 48 12.50 -20.94 3.80
CA ASN A 48 13.37 -22.12 3.76
C ASN A 48 14.54 -21.97 2.76
N GLY A 49 15.18 -20.80 2.76
CA GLY A 49 16.27 -20.48 1.83
C GLY A 49 15.83 -20.21 0.38
N SER A 50 14.54 -20.13 0.07
CA SER A 50 14.02 -19.66 -1.23
C SER A 50 13.62 -18.18 -1.17
N TRP A 51 14.01 -17.41 -2.18
CA TRP A 51 13.74 -15.97 -2.28
C TRP A 51 12.28 -15.70 -2.63
N ARG A 52 11.62 -14.83 -1.87
CA ARG A 52 10.17 -14.60 -1.99
C ARG A 52 9.77 -13.68 -3.14
N ALA A 53 10.67 -12.85 -3.66
CA ALA A 53 10.32 -11.82 -4.66
C ALA A 53 10.57 -12.23 -6.12
N SER A 54 11.33 -13.30 -6.36
CA SER A 54 11.62 -13.84 -7.69
C SER A 54 12.14 -15.27 -7.57
N ALA A 55 12.33 -15.96 -8.70
CA ALA A 55 12.88 -17.32 -8.68
C ALA A 55 14.34 -17.31 -8.19
N GLY A 56 14.56 -17.62 -6.91
CA GLY A 56 15.90 -17.70 -6.35
C GLY A 56 15.98 -18.60 -5.13
N VAL A 57 17.16 -19.16 -4.89
CA VAL A 57 17.49 -19.95 -3.69
C VAL A 57 18.86 -19.59 -3.14
N SER A 58 19.05 -19.76 -1.84
CA SER A 58 20.29 -19.53 -1.12
C SER A 58 20.99 -20.86 -0.87
N VAL A 59 22.25 -20.98 -1.27
CA VAL A 59 23.14 -22.11 -0.97
C VAL A 59 24.40 -21.59 -0.26
N ALA A 60 25.24 -22.44 0.31
CA ALA A 60 26.50 -21.98 0.92
C ALA A 60 27.44 -21.34 -0.14
N ALA A 61 28.18 -20.27 0.18
CA ALA A 61 29.13 -19.65 -0.74
C ALA A 61 30.49 -20.38 -0.80
N THR A 62 30.48 -21.71 -0.98
CA THR A 62 31.73 -22.45 -1.18
C THR A 62 32.29 -22.18 -2.58
N ALA A 63 33.60 -22.29 -2.76
CA ALA A 63 34.24 -22.14 -4.07
C ALA A 63 33.60 -23.06 -5.13
N GLN A 64 33.18 -24.25 -4.71
CA GLN A 64 32.52 -25.22 -5.57
C GLN A 64 31.10 -24.78 -5.97
N ASN A 65 30.32 -24.19 -5.06
CA ASN A 65 28.97 -23.67 -5.36
C ASN A 65 29.03 -22.48 -6.31
N ILE A 66 30.01 -21.59 -6.11
CA ILE A 66 30.24 -20.42 -6.96
C ILE A 66 30.66 -20.85 -8.38
N ALA A 67 31.50 -21.87 -8.51
CA ALA A 67 31.92 -22.39 -9.81
C ALA A 67 30.76 -23.08 -10.57
N ALA A 68 29.88 -23.78 -9.84
CA ALA A 68 28.81 -24.56 -10.44
C ALA A 68 27.60 -23.72 -10.86
N PHE A 69 27.09 -22.82 -10.01
CA PHE A 69 25.85 -22.08 -10.26
C PHE A 69 26.07 -20.72 -10.95
N ARG A 70 26.82 -20.65 -12.04
CA ARG A 70 27.04 -19.40 -12.79
C ARG A 70 25.88 -19.09 -13.76
N VAL A 71 25.79 -17.84 -14.20
CA VAL A 71 24.79 -17.38 -15.18
C VAL A 71 24.85 -18.25 -16.44
N GLY A 72 23.67 -18.65 -16.94
CA GLY A 72 23.51 -19.57 -18.07
C GLY A 72 23.53 -21.05 -17.71
N THR A 73 23.92 -21.44 -16.48
CA THR A 73 23.83 -22.84 -16.04
C THR A 73 22.36 -23.28 -15.92
N SER A 74 22.02 -24.44 -16.49
CA SER A 74 20.73 -25.08 -16.24
C SER A 74 20.73 -25.76 -14.88
N VAL A 75 19.69 -25.53 -14.08
CA VAL A 75 19.52 -26.07 -12.73
C VAL A 75 18.15 -26.73 -12.59
N ARG A 76 18.08 -27.79 -11.80
CA ARG A 76 16.86 -28.55 -11.52
C ARG A 76 16.45 -28.39 -10.06
N THR A 77 15.18 -28.05 -9.84
CA THR A 77 14.52 -28.00 -8.54
C THR A 77 13.85 -29.33 -8.19
N VAL A 78 13.48 -29.53 -6.92
CA VAL A 78 12.96 -30.83 -6.43
C VAL A 78 11.63 -31.24 -7.05
N ASP A 79 10.84 -30.29 -7.52
CA ASP A 79 9.61 -30.50 -8.29
C ASP A 79 9.87 -30.96 -9.74
N GLY A 80 11.14 -31.13 -10.13
CA GLY A 80 11.56 -31.61 -11.43
C GLY A 80 11.72 -30.53 -12.51
N GLN A 81 11.40 -29.26 -12.21
CA GLN A 81 11.55 -28.18 -13.18
C GLN A 81 13.02 -27.87 -13.47
N ILE A 82 13.33 -27.59 -14.74
CA ILE A 82 14.64 -27.15 -15.20
C ILE A 82 14.56 -25.66 -15.53
N ARG A 83 15.49 -24.88 -14.98
CA ARG A 83 15.55 -23.42 -15.09
C ARG A 83 16.96 -22.95 -15.38
N THR A 84 17.11 -21.79 -16.00
CA THR A 84 18.41 -21.19 -16.32
C THR A 84 18.79 -20.17 -15.26
N VAL A 85 20.01 -20.25 -14.73
CA VAL A 85 20.53 -19.23 -13.80
C VAL A 85 20.68 -17.90 -14.53
N THR A 86 20.03 -16.86 -14.03
CA THR A 86 20.03 -15.51 -14.62
C THR A 86 20.98 -14.56 -13.90
N SER A 87 21.21 -14.77 -12.60
CA SER A 87 22.22 -14.02 -11.84
C SER A 87 22.63 -14.76 -10.57
N VAL A 88 23.82 -14.44 -10.05
CA VAL A 88 24.29 -14.90 -8.74
C VAL A 88 24.76 -13.75 -7.89
N LYS A 89 24.48 -13.81 -6.58
CA LYS A 89 24.89 -12.79 -5.60
C LYS A 89 25.47 -13.45 -4.34
N PRO A 90 26.80 -13.39 -4.13
CA PRO A 90 27.38 -13.80 -2.86
C PRO A 90 27.09 -12.75 -1.76
N ALA A 91 26.75 -13.20 -0.55
CA ALA A 91 26.54 -12.36 0.63
C ALA A 91 26.74 -13.18 1.92
N SER A 92 27.58 -12.70 2.84
CA SER A 92 27.71 -13.23 4.21
C SER A 92 27.82 -14.75 4.33
N GLY A 93 28.65 -15.39 3.49
CA GLY A 93 28.84 -16.86 3.50
C GLY A 93 27.79 -17.66 2.74
N ALA A 94 26.80 -17.01 2.13
CA ALA A 94 25.78 -17.61 1.27
C ALA A 94 25.87 -17.10 -0.19
N LEU A 95 25.50 -17.94 -1.14
CA LEU A 95 25.37 -17.62 -2.56
C LEU A 95 23.89 -17.68 -2.92
N THR A 96 23.34 -16.54 -3.33
CA THR A 96 22.00 -16.50 -3.90
C THR A 96 22.08 -16.80 -5.39
N VAL A 97 21.31 -17.79 -5.84
CA VAL A 97 21.22 -18.20 -7.24
C VAL A 97 19.83 -17.84 -7.73
N PHE A 98 19.75 -16.83 -8.61
CA PHE A 98 18.51 -16.45 -9.30
C PHE A 98 18.40 -17.19 -10.62
N MET A 99 17.19 -17.54 -10.99
CA MET A 99 16.88 -18.28 -12.22
C MET A 99 15.68 -17.67 -12.94
N ASP A 100 15.41 -18.14 -14.15
CA ASP A 100 14.25 -17.73 -14.94
C ASP A 100 12.94 -18.32 -14.39
N GLY A 101 11.82 -17.75 -14.86
CA GLY A 101 10.48 -18.17 -14.50
C GLY A 101 9.92 -17.53 -13.21
N PRO A 102 8.72 -17.98 -12.78
CA PRO A 102 7.99 -17.39 -11.66
C PRO A 102 8.65 -17.70 -10.31
N VAL A 103 8.28 -16.93 -9.28
CA VAL A 103 8.71 -17.14 -7.88
C VAL A 103 8.60 -18.61 -7.47
N LEU A 104 9.62 -19.13 -6.77
CA LEU A 104 9.64 -20.51 -6.30
C LEU A 104 8.79 -20.64 -5.03
N ASN A 105 8.05 -21.74 -4.91
CA ASN A 105 7.36 -22.06 -3.66
C ASN A 105 8.38 -22.58 -2.63
N GLY A 106 8.82 -21.72 -1.72
CA GLY A 106 9.82 -22.08 -0.70
C GLY A 106 9.41 -23.20 0.26
N ALA A 107 8.13 -23.52 0.41
CA ALA A 107 7.69 -24.69 1.19
C ALA A 107 7.95 -26.02 0.46
N VAL A 108 7.93 -25.99 -0.87
CA VAL A 108 8.15 -27.18 -1.72
C VAL A 108 9.62 -27.27 -2.14
N ILE A 109 10.21 -26.15 -2.57
CA ILE A 109 11.55 -26.11 -3.18
C ILE A 109 12.65 -25.82 -2.17
N GLY A 110 12.35 -25.13 -1.06
CA GLY A 110 13.34 -24.74 -0.06
C GLY A 110 13.91 -25.91 0.76
N TYR A 111 14.75 -25.60 1.76
CA TYR A 111 15.29 -26.57 2.71
C TYR A 111 14.19 -27.53 3.25
N PRO A 112 14.46 -28.85 3.37
CA PRO A 112 15.76 -29.53 3.27
C PRO A 112 16.20 -29.94 1.87
N ASN A 113 15.56 -29.40 0.82
CA ASN A 113 15.86 -29.79 -0.55
C ASN A 113 17.16 -29.18 -1.09
N ARG A 114 17.59 -29.69 -2.25
CA ARG A 114 18.83 -29.32 -2.93
C ARG A 114 18.55 -28.72 -4.30
N LEU A 115 19.33 -27.71 -4.67
CA LEU A 115 19.40 -27.24 -6.06
C LEU A 115 20.47 -28.06 -6.79
N SER A 116 20.14 -28.68 -7.91
CA SER A 116 21.06 -29.52 -8.68
C SER A 116 21.40 -28.89 -10.01
N VAL A 117 22.65 -28.97 -10.47
CA VAL A 117 22.99 -28.63 -11.86
C VAL A 117 22.36 -29.67 -12.78
N SER A 118 21.78 -29.23 -13.90
CA SER A 118 21.17 -30.08 -14.92
C SER A 118 21.96 -30.02 -16.22
N ASN A 119 22.15 -31.19 -16.83
CA ASN A 119 22.81 -31.33 -18.14
C ASN A 119 21.79 -31.26 -19.30
N VAL A 120 20.50 -31.09 -18.98
CA VAL A 120 19.42 -30.93 -19.96
C VAL A 120 19.08 -29.43 -20.00
N PRO A 121 19.11 -28.77 -21.19
CA PRO A 121 18.74 -27.37 -21.33
C PRO A 121 17.29 -27.12 -20.89
N ALA A 122 17.01 -25.94 -20.31
CA ALA A 122 15.64 -25.53 -20.01
C ALA A 122 14.80 -25.45 -21.32
N PRO A 123 13.52 -25.86 -21.30
CA PRO A 123 12.68 -25.85 -22.50
C PRO A 123 12.48 -24.42 -23.02
N THR A 124 12.69 -24.24 -24.32
CA THR A 124 12.58 -22.94 -25.01
C THR A 124 11.11 -22.52 -25.11
N PRO A 125 10.74 -21.26 -24.78
CA PRO A 125 9.37 -20.79 -24.97
C PRO A 125 8.99 -20.77 -26.45
N ILE A 126 7.80 -21.28 -26.78
CA ILE A 126 7.29 -21.34 -28.16
C ILE A 126 6.78 -19.95 -28.56
N THR A 127 7.41 -19.37 -29.57
CA THR A 127 7.06 -18.10 -30.18
C THR A 127 5.91 -18.29 -31.18
N THR A 128 4.80 -17.57 -31.02
CA THR A 128 3.78 -17.42 -32.07
C THR A 128 4.12 -16.21 -32.95
N GLU A 129 4.21 -16.43 -34.27
CA GLU A 129 4.51 -15.44 -35.31
C GLU A 129 3.44 -14.33 -35.45
N PRO A 130 3.82 -13.15 -35.96
CA PRO A 130 2.97 -11.96 -36.03
C PRO A 130 2.09 -11.96 -37.30
N SER A 131 0.88 -11.39 -37.17
CA SER A 131 0.05 -11.02 -38.32
C SER A 131 0.36 -9.57 -38.70
N ASP A 132 0.70 -9.37 -39.97
CA ASP A 132 0.99 -8.07 -40.58
C ASP A 132 -0.24 -7.16 -40.55
N THR A 133 -0.13 -6.05 -39.81
CA THR A 133 -0.92 -4.85 -40.06
C THR A 133 0.01 -3.65 -40.08
N VAL A 134 -0.01 -2.95 -41.21
CA VAL A 134 0.81 -1.78 -41.53
C VAL A 134 0.71 -0.72 -40.42
N VAL A 135 1.84 -0.45 -39.77
CA VAL A 135 1.96 0.49 -38.65
C VAL A 135 2.14 1.91 -39.19
N ALA A 136 1.28 2.83 -38.76
CA ALA A 136 1.45 4.26 -39.01
C ALA A 136 2.76 4.78 -38.40
N ALA A 137 3.49 5.61 -39.16
CA ALA A 137 4.77 6.19 -38.74
C ALA A 137 4.64 7.02 -37.44
N PRO A 138 5.66 7.02 -36.55
CA PRO A 138 5.61 7.80 -35.31
C PRO A 138 5.65 9.30 -35.62
N SER A 139 4.74 10.07 -35.04
CA SER A 139 4.65 11.53 -35.24
C SER A 139 5.79 12.30 -34.56
N TYR A 140 6.53 11.68 -33.63
CA TYR A 140 7.75 12.24 -33.04
C TYR A 140 8.63 11.14 -32.39
N SER A 141 9.96 11.28 -32.46
CA SER A 141 10.90 10.38 -31.78
C SER A 141 12.15 11.13 -31.30
N ALA A 142 12.75 10.64 -30.21
CA ALA A 142 13.96 11.23 -29.62
C ALA A 142 15.03 10.18 -29.37
N LEU A 143 16.29 10.56 -29.62
CA LEU A 143 17.46 9.71 -29.35
C LEU A 143 17.65 9.49 -27.85
N ILE A 144 17.83 8.24 -27.45
CA ILE A 144 18.17 7.90 -26.07
C ILE A 144 19.62 8.32 -25.81
N ASN A 145 19.90 8.94 -24.66
CA ASN A 145 21.24 9.39 -24.28
C ASN A 145 22.21 8.22 -24.13
N LYS A 146 23.50 8.41 -24.40
CA LYS A 146 24.50 7.33 -24.39
C LYS A 146 25.06 6.95 -23.01
N PHE A 147 24.74 7.69 -21.94
CA PHE A 147 25.50 7.54 -20.69
C PHE A 147 25.29 6.19 -20.00
N THR A 148 26.40 5.62 -19.53
CA THR A 148 26.46 4.36 -18.77
C THR A 148 27.18 4.62 -17.45
N ASN A 149 26.52 4.27 -16.34
CA ASN A 149 27.05 4.37 -14.99
C ASN A 149 26.35 3.36 -14.06
N THR A 150 26.50 3.50 -12.75
CA THR A 150 25.87 2.62 -11.74
C THR A 150 24.35 2.53 -11.87
N TYR A 151 23.71 3.58 -12.40
CA TYR A 151 22.25 3.66 -12.51
C TYR A 151 21.75 3.48 -13.95
N TRP A 152 22.60 3.73 -14.94
CA TRP A 152 22.23 3.73 -16.35
C TRP A 152 23.09 2.79 -17.21
N LEU A 153 22.48 2.15 -18.19
CA LEU A 153 23.14 1.35 -19.22
C LEU A 153 22.71 1.87 -20.59
N ASN A 154 23.60 2.54 -21.31
CA ASN A 154 23.32 3.20 -22.59
C ASN A 154 22.05 4.07 -22.54
N GLY A 155 21.88 4.83 -21.45
CA GLY A 155 20.68 5.65 -21.23
C GLY A 155 19.41 4.89 -20.85
N SER A 156 19.45 3.57 -20.66
CA SER A 156 18.38 2.79 -20.02
C SER A 156 18.59 2.72 -18.51
N TRP A 157 17.53 2.92 -17.74
CA TRP A 157 17.55 2.85 -16.28
C TRP A 157 17.66 1.39 -15.82
N ARG A 158 18.60 1.10 -14.93
CA ARG A 158 18.89 -0.28 -14.50
C ARG A 158 17.90 -0.84 -13.49
N ALA A 159 17.13 0.00 -12.80
CA ALA A 159 16.30 -0.43 -11.67
C ALA A 159 14.82 -0.66 -12.05
N SER A 160 14.35 -0.09 -13.15
CA SER A 160 12.97 -0.17 -13.64
C SER A 160 12.93 0.19 -15.13
N ALA A 161 11.76 0.10 -15.76
CA ALA A 161 11.61 0.49 -17.15
C ALA A 161 11.69 2.01 -17.33
N GLY A 162 12.85 2.51 -17.72
CA GLY A 162 13.03 3.92 -18.03
C GLY A 162 14.17 4.16 -19.00
N VAL A 163 14.08 5.24 -19.76
CA VAL A 163 15.16 5.68 -20.66
C VAL A 163 15.38 7.18 -20.48
N SER A 164 16.59 7.65 -20.79
CA SER A 164 16.93 9.06 -20.76
C SER A 164 17.02 9.63 -22.16
N VAL A 165 16.36 10.76 -22.43
CA VAL A 165 16.46 11.53 -23.69
C VAL A 165 16.96 12.95 -23.40
N ALA A 166 17.30 13.76 -24.41
CA ALA A 166 17.73 15.14 -24.18
C ALA A 166 16.60 16.01 -23.60
N ALA A 167 16.89 16.92 -22.67
CA ALA A 167 15.90 17.80 -22.05
C ALA A 167 15.47 19.01 -22.91
N THR A 168 15.22 18.81 -24.22
CA THR A 168 14.78 19.88 -25.12
C THR A 168 13.33 20.30 -24.84
N THR A 169 12.94 21.52 -25.20
CA THR A 169 11.55 21.99 -25.11
C THR A 169 10.58 21.05 -25.82
N GLN A 170 11.00 20.50 -26.97
CA GLN A 170 10.19 19.56 -27.75
C GLN A 170 10.04 18.20 -27.06
N ASN A 171 11.10 17.64 -26.48
CA ASN A 171 11.02 16.37 -25.74
C ASN A 171 10.15 16.49 -24.47
N LYS A 172 10.25 17.62 -23.76
CA LYS A 172 9.43 17.90 -22.58
C LYS A 172 7.94 18.05 -22.92
N ALA A 173 7.63 18.63 -24.09
CA ALA A 173 6.25 18.75 -24.55
C ALA A 173 5.69 17.42 -25.10
N ALA A 174 6.56 16.57 -25.66
CA ALA A 174 6.15 15.34 -26.33
C ALA A 174 6.04 14.13 -25.38
N PHE A 175 7.03 13.91 -24.50
CA PHE A 175 7.02 12.77 -23.57
C PHE A 175 6.39 13.21 -22.25
N VAL A 176 5.08 13.06 -22.16
CA VAL A 176 4.28 13.35 -20.96
C VAL A 176 3.68 12.07 -20.40
N VAL A 177 3.35 12.07 -19.11
CA VAL A 177 2.70 10.94 -18.43
C VAL A 177 1.40 10.56 -19.15
N GLY A 178 1.16 9.27 -19.31
CA GLY A 178 0.00 8.71 -20.01
C GLY A 178 0.19 8.57 -21.53
N ALA A 179 1.20 9.20 -22.14
CA ALA A 179 1.48 9.01 -23.55
C ALA A 179 2.01 7.59 -23.82
N SER A 180 1.60 7.02 -24.95
CA SER A 180 2.09 5.72 -25.42
C SER A 180 3.38 5.90 -26.23
N VAL A 181 4.41 5.18 -25.82
CA VAL A 181 5.72 5.17 -26.47
C VAL A 181 6.08 3.77 -26.95
N ARG A 182 6.77 3.71 -28.09
CA ARG A 182 7.33 2.48 -28.63
C ARG A 182 8.83 2.42 -28.34
N THR A 183 9.26 1.32 -27.74
CA THR A 183 10.67 0.99 -27.49
C THR A 183 11.27 0.19 -28.66
N ALA A 184 12.60 0.05 -28.69
CA ALA A 184 13.32 -0.57 -29.81
C ALA A 184 13.02 -2.07 -30.00
N ASP A 185 12.52 -2.74 -28.96
CA ASP A 185 11.97 -4.10 -29.00
C ASP A 185 10.57 -4.19 -29.64
N GLY A 186 10.05 -3.07 -30.16
CA GLY A 186 8.74 -2.97 -30.79
C GLY A 186 7.57 -2.85 -29.82
N GLN A 187 7.81 -2.96 -28.52
CA GLN A 187 6.77 -2.91 -27.50
C GLN A 187 6.21 -1.50 -27.33
N VAL A 188 4.90 -1.40 -27.13
CA VAL A 188 4.22 -0.15 -26.78
C VAL A 188 4.02 -0.13 -25.27
N ARG A 189 4.46 0.95 -24.64
CA ARG A 189 4.42 1.14 -23.19
C ARG A 189 3.84 2.50 -22.86
N THR A 190 3.19 2.61 -21.72
CA THR A 190 2.63 3.87 -21.25
C THR A 190 3.66 4.57 -20.37
N ILE A 191 3.91 5.86 -20.61
CA ILE A 191 4.77 6.66 -19.75
C ILE A 191 4.10 6.83 -18.37
N THR A 192 4.81 6.46 -17.32
CA THR A 192 4.33 6.50 -15.93
C THR A 192 4.89 7.67 -15.14
N SER A 193 6.12 8.12 -15.46
CA SER A 193 6.70 9.34 -14.88
C SER A 193 7.75 9.95 -15.79
N VAL A 194 7.97 11.26 -15.63
CA VAL A 194 8.95 12.02 -16.40
C VAL A 194 9.70 12.96 -15.46
N GLU A 195 11.00 12.75 -15.31
CA GLU A 195 11.85 13.48 -14.37
C GLU A 195 12.85 14.36 -15.14
N PRO A 196 12.74 15.70 -15.06
CA PRO A 196 13.71 16.59 -15.68
C PRO A 196 15.00 16.69 -14.87
N ALA A 197 16.14 16.59 -15.55
CA ALA A 197 17.47 16.94 -15.05
C ALA A 197 18.07 18.05 -15.93
N SER A 198 19.18 18.67 -15.48
CA SER A 198 19.75 19.89 -16.11
C SER A 198 20.00 19.79 -17.62
N SER A 199 20.34 18.61 -18.15
CA SER A 199 20.49 18.38 -19.61
C SER A 199 19.76 17.13 -20.16
N ALA A 200 19.10 16.36 -19.30
CA ALA A 200 18.47 15.09 -19.65
C ALA A 200 17.04 15.01 -19.10
N LEU A 201 16.17 14.28 -19.80
CA LEU A 201 14.80 14.00 -19.42
C LEU A 201 14.69 12.49 -19.23
N SER A 202 14.43 12.03 -18.01
CA SER A 202 14.23 10.62 -17.72
C SER A 202 12.76 10.28 -17.89
N VAL A 203 12.46 9.32 -18.76
CA VAL A 203 11.10 8.90 -19.10
C VAL A 203 10.93 7.46 -18.64
N PHE A 204 10.12 7.26 -17.59
CA PHE A 204 9.79 5.95 -17.04
C PHE A 204 8.45 5.47 -17.60
N MET A 205 8.29 4.15 -17.71
CA MET A 205 7.16 3.56 -18.39
C MET A 205 6.74 2.23 -17.76
N SER A 206 5.55 1.74 -18.13
CA SER A 206 5.03 0.46 -17.66
C SER A 206 5.87 -0.74 -18.12
N GLY A 207 5.94 -1.78 -17.29
CA GLY A 207 6.52 -3.08 -17.63
C GLY A 207 7.89 -3.35 -16.98
N PRO A 208 8.54 -4.47 -17.35
CA PRO A 208 9.80 -4.90 -16.75
C PRO A 208 10.96 -3.99 -17.15
N VAL A 209 12.03 -4.01 -16.35
CA VAL A 209 13.31 -3.32 -16.58
C VAL A 209 13.75 -3.47 -18.04
N LEU A 210 14.18 -2.36 -18.65
CA LEU A 210 14.61 -2.33 -20.04
C LEU A 210 16.09 -2.69 -20.13
N ASP A 211 16.43 -3.67 -20.97
CA ASP A 211 17.83 -3.97 -21.27
C ASP A 211 18.44 -2.80 -22.06
N GLY A 212 19.40 -2.11 -21.46
CA GLY A 212 20.10 -1.00 -22.09
C GLY A 212 20.93 -1.38 -23.31
N ASN A 213 21.27 -2.65 -23.52
CA ASN A 213 21.93 -3.09 -24.75
C ASN A 213 20.95 -3.26 -25.92
N VAL A 214 19.68 -3.48 -25.63
CA VAL A 214 18.63 -3.69 -26.64
C VAL A 214 17.85 -2.40 -26.90
N ILE A 215 17.51 -1.67 -25.84
CA ILE A 215 16.62 -0.51 -25.89
C ILE A 215 17.38 0.81 -25.83
N GLY A 216 18.56 0.83 -25.20
CA GLY A 216 19.37 2.04 -25.01
C GLY A 216 19.97 2.60 -26.30
N TYR A 217 20.80 3.64 -26.18
CA TYR A 217 21.54 4.24 -27.29
C TYR A 217 22.22 3.16 -28.17
N PRO A 218 22.17 3.27 -29.52
CA PRO A 218 21.75 4.42 -30.34
C PRO A 218 20.26 4.47 -30.70
N ASN A 219 19.41 3.71 -30.01
CA ASN A 219 17.99 3.66 -30.35
C ASN A 219 17.23 4.92 -29.92
N LYS A 220 16.00 5.06 -30.43
CA LYS A 220 15.10 6.18 -30.15
C LYS A 220 13.88 5.72 -29.37
N LEU A 221 13.36 6.59 -28.50
CA LEU A 221 12.02 6.47 -27.95
C LEU A 221 11.04 7.19 -28.88
N SER A 222 10.00 6.50 -29.33
CA SER A 222 9.06 7.04 -30.34
C SER A 222 7.64 7.15 -29.78
N LEU A 223 6.95 8.28 -30.00
CA LEU A 223 5.53 8.40 -29.69
C LEU A 223 4.69 7.57 -30.66
N VAL A 224 3.65 6.93 -30.14
CA VAL A 224 2.64 6.24 -30.95
C VAL A 224 1.49 7.23 -31.17
N ALA A 225 1.17 7.52 -32.44
CA ALA A 225 0.05 8.40 -32.77
C ALA A 225 -1.28 7.78 -32.29
N ALA A 226 -2.14 8.59 -31.67
CA ALA A 226 -3.52 8.20 -31.41
C ALA A 226 -4.25 7.96 -32.76
N PRO A 227 -5.14 6.96 -32.86
CA PRO A 227 -5.79 6.64 -34.13
C PRO A 227 -6.65 7.82 -34.62
N THR A 228 -6.49 8.17 -35.90
CA THR A 228 -7.29 9.19 -36.59
C THR A 228 -8.64 8.61 -36.96
N ILE A 229 -9.72 9.24 -36.49
CA ILE A 229 -11.09 8.85 -36.81
C ILE A 229 -11.53 9.61 -38.07
N LEU A 230 -11.94 8.90 -39.12
CA LEU A 230 -12.54 9.47 -40.34
C LEU A 230 -13.99 9.95 -40.05
N PRO A 231 -14.51 10.97 -40.75
CA PRO A 231 -15.81 11.55 -40.46
C PRO A 231 -16.95 10.63 -40.92
N ALA A 232 -17.93 10.43 -40.03
CA ALA A 232 -19.12 9.63 -40.30
C ALA A 232 -20.20 10.42 -41.06
N ALA A 233 -20.89 9.73 -41.98
CA ALA A 233 -22.08 10.21 -42.67
C ALA A 233 -23.24 10.49 -41.68
N PRO A 234 -24.16 11.42 -42.01
CA PRO A 234 -25.08 11.98 -41.03
C PRO A 234 -26.16 10.98 -40.64
N SER A 235 -26.37 10.81 -39.34
CA SER A 235 -27.56 10.17 -38.78
C SER A 235 -28.07 11.01 -37.61
N ALA A 236 -29.39 11.23 -37.67
CA ALA A 236 -30.38 11.77 -36.72
C ALA A 236 -29.90 12.47 -35.43
N PRO A 237 -30.62 13.53 -34.98
CA PRO A 237 -30.21 14.34 -33.84
C PRO A 237 -30.18 13.50 -32.56
N VAL A 238 -28.98 13.28 -32.03
CA VAL A 238 -28.75 12.69 -30.72
C VAL A 238 -28.70 13.83 -29.71
N VAL A 239 -29.56 13.73 -28.71
CA VAL A 239 -29.57 14.57 -27.51
C VAL A 239 -28.21 14.44 -26.83
N GLU A 240 -27.58 15.59 -26.56
CA GLU A 240 -26.29 15.71 -25.91
C GLU A 240 -26.32 15.07 -24.52
N VAL A 241 -25.74 13.87 -24.39
CA VAL A 241 -25.47 13.26 -23.07
C VAL A 241 -24.13 13.79 -22.61
N THR A 242 -24.18 14.78 -21.72
CA THR A 242 -23.03 15.20 -20.91
C THR A 242 -22.63 14.04 -20.02
N LEU A 243 -21.43 13.46 -20.23
CA LEU A 243 -20.86 12.54 -19.26
C LEU A 243 -20.59 13.32 -17.95
N PRO A 244 -21.06 12.86 -16.78
CA PRO A 244 -20.82 13.57 -15.55
C PRO A 244 -19.32 13.59 -15.25
N GLY A 245 -18.76 14.78 -15.04
CA GLY A 245 -17.39 14.93 -14.57
C GLY A 245 -17.22 14.17 -13.24
N SER A 246 -16.24 13.29 -13.16
CA SER A 246 -15.87 12.66 -11.89
C SER A 246 -15.47 13.76 -10.92
N SER A 247 -16.20 13.90 -9.81
CA SER A 247 -15.83 14.88 -8.77
C SER A 247 -14.45 14.51 -8.21
N PRO A 248 -13.55 15.48 -8.00
CA PRO A 248 -12.22 15.22 -7.46
C PRO A 248 -12.32 14.59 -6.08
N VAL A 249 -11.41 13.65 -5.79
CA VAL A 249 -11.33 12.97 -4.49
C VAL A 249 -11.07 13.99 -3.39
N GLN A 250 -11.86 13.92 -2.32
CA GLN A 250 -11.73 14.82 -1.18
C GLN A 250 -10.57 14.34 -0.29
N LEU A 251 -9.43 15.03 -0.37
CA LEU A 251 -8.22 14.70 0.40
C LEU A 251 -8.11 15.45 1.73
N VAL A 252 -8.87 16.53 1.92
CA VAL A 252 -8.85 17.32 3.15
C VAL A 252 -10.25 17.42 3.70
N GLY A 253 -10.39 17.05 4.97
CA GLY A 253 -11.64 17.06 5.71
C GLY A 253 -11.46 17.56 7.14
N VAL A 254 -12.53 17.43 7.91
CA VAL A 254 -12.58 17.88 9.31
C VAL A 254 -13.27 16.83 10.18
N ALA A 255 -12.73 16.59 11.37
CA ALA A 255 -13.46 15.87 12.40
C ALA A 255 -14.50 16.82 13.03
N LEU A 256 -15.79 16.53 12.86
CA LEU A 256 -16.86 17.27 13.53
C LEU A 256 -17.25 16.55 14.81
N SER A 257 -16.61 16.96 15.91
CA SER A 257 -16.81 16.34 17.21
C SER A 257 -17.95 16.98 17.99
N GLY A 258 -18.23 16.41 19.15
CA GLY A 258 -19.30 16.82 20.07
C GLY A 258 -20.14 15.64 20.51
N ALA A 259 -20.43 14.69 19.60
CA ALA A 259 -21.27 13.53 19.89
C ALA A 259 -20.54 12.50 20.77
N ALA A 260 -19.20 12.55 20.80
CA ALA A 260 -18.35 11.77 21.70
C ALA A 260 -18.01 12.47 23.03
N PHE A 261 -18.46 13.70 23.27
CA PHE A 261 -18.11 14.45 24.48
C PHE A 261 -18.73 13.86 25.75
N GLY A 262 -18.19 14.25 26.91
CA GLY A 262 -18.68 13.80 28.22
C GLY A 262 -18.61 12.28 28.44
N PRO A 263 -17.51 11.58 28.11
CA PRO A 263 -17.41 10.13 28.29
C PRO A 263 -17.41 9.69 29.78
N SER A 264 -17.34 10.63 30.72
CA SER A 264 -17.50 10.36 32.16
C SER A 264 -18.96 10.18 32.60
N VAL A 265 -19.93 10.56 31.76
CA VAL A 265 -21.37 10.45 32.03
C VAL A 265 -22.03 9.67 30.89
N LEU A 266 -22.26 8.38 31.12
CA LEU A 266 -22.80 7.44 30.14
C LEU A 266 -24.17 6.89 30.58
N PRO A 267 -25.17 6.84 29.68
CA PRO A 267 -25.14 7.34 28.31
C PRO A 267 -25.14 8.88 28.22
N GLY A 268 -25.48 9.57 29.31
CA GLY A 268 -25.55 11.03 29.36
C GLY A 268 -26.74 11.59 28.57
N LYS A 269 -26.88 12.91 28.53
CA LYS A 269 -27.99 13.62 27.89
C LYS A 269 -27.50 14.53 26.76
N HIS A 270 -28.10 14.40 25.58
CA HIS A 270 -27.87 15.32 24.44
C HIS A 270 -28.27 16.74 24.81
N GLY A 271 -27.47 17.72 24.40
CA GLY A 271 -27.65 19.12 24.79
C GLY A 271 -27.22 19.43 26.22
N THR A 272 -26.62 18.47 26.94
CA THR A 272 -25.99 18.71 28.25
C THR A 272 -24.59 18.13 28.34
N ASN A 273 -24.44 16.81 28.15
CA ASN A 273 -23.15 16.13 28.26
C ASN A 273 -22.42 16.02 26.91
N TYR A 274 -23.19 16.01 25.83
CA TYR A 274 -22.70 15.92 24.45
C TYR A 274 -23.68 16.63 23.52
N ILE A 275 -23.23 16.89 22.29
CA ILE A 275 -24.00 17.61 21.28
C ILE A 275 -23.66 17.07 19.89
N TYR A 276 -24.63 16.97 18.99
CA TYR A 276 -24.35 16.68 17.58
C TYR A 276 -24.14 18.00 16.82
N PRO A 277 -23.20 18.06 15.85
CA PRO A 277 -23.01 19.26 15.04
C PRO A 277 -24.31 19.66 14.32
N ALA A 278 -24.69 20.94 14.43
CA ALA A 278 -25.82 21.48 13.70
C ALA A 278 -25.54 21.55 12.18
N GLU A 279 -26.60 21.64 11.38
CA GLU A 279 -26.54 21.78 9.92
C GLU A 279 -25.56 22.86 9.45
N SER A 280 -25.50 23.97 10.19
CA SER A 280 -24.62 25.11 9.90
C SER A 280 -23.14 24.75 9.82
N TYR A 281 -22.68 23.73 10.56
CA TYR A 281 -21.29 23.27 10.49
C TYR A 281 -21.02 22.53 9.17
N TYR A 282 -21.91 21.62 8.77
CA TYR A 282 -21.79 20.92 7.48
C TYR A 282 -21.80 21.89 6.31
N LYS A 283 -22.71 22.87 6.34
CA LYS A 283 -22.74 23.97 5.36
C LYS A 283 -21.42 24.75 5.34
N LYS A 284 -20.99 25.25 6.51
CA LYS A 284 -19.78 26.08 6.67
C LYS A 284 -18.53 25.40 6.10
N TYR A 285 -18.34 24.12 6.38
CA TYR A 285 -17.15 23.40 5.92
C TYR A 285 -17.25 23.01 4.45
N ALA A 286 -18.44 22.62 3.97
CA ALA A 286 -18.66 22.36 2.55
C ALA A 286 -18.43 23.59 1.67
N GLU A 287 -18.87 24.78 2.10
CA GLU A 287 -18.62 26.06 1.42
C GLU A 287 -17.14 26.45 1.39
N GLN A 288 -16.34 25.91 2.32
CA GLN A 288 -14.89 26.06 2.37
C GLN A 288 -14.14 24.96 1.60
N GLY A 289 -14.86 24.08 0.89
CA GLY A 289 -14.27 22.98 0.12
C GLY A 289 -13.94 21.73 0.95
N LEU A 290 -14.20 21.73 2.26
CA LEU A 290 -13.93 20.61 3.16
C LEU A 290 -15.13 19.66 3.20
N LYS A 291 -15.24 18.79 2.18
CA LYS A 291 -16.41 17.89 1.98
C LYS A 291 -16.20 16.46 2.46
N LEU A 292 -15.21 16.22 3.31
CA LEU A 292 -15.02 14.97 4.04
C LEU A 292 -15.13 15.25 5.55
N VAL A 293 -15.99 14.51 6.23
CA VAL A 293 -16.21 14.63 7.69
C VAL A 293 -15.94 13.30 8.37
N ARG A 294 -15.18 13.34 9.46
CA ARG A 294 -15.13 12.25 10.46
C ARG A 294 -16.07 12.64 11.60
N LEU A 295 -17.01 11.76 11.96
CA LEU A 295 -18.03 12.01 12.98
C LEU A 295 -17.85 11.04 14.16
N PRO A 296 -17.14 11.45 15.22
CA PRO A 296 -16.98 10.66 16.44
C PRO A 296 -18.32 10.46 17.18
N PHE A 297 -18.63 9.24 17.60
CA PHE A 297 -19.74 8.89 18.49
C PHE A 297 -19.32 7.82 19.50
N LEU A 298 -20.03 7.67 20.63
CA LEU A 298 -19.74 6.63 21.63
C LEU A 298 -20.64 5.40 21.46
N TRP A 299 -20.04 4.22 21.55
CA TRP A 299 -20.74 2.94 21.56
C TRP A 299 -21.76 2.86 22.69
N GLU A 300 -21.42 3.27 23.90
CA GLU A 300 -22.30 3.22 25.08
C GLU A 300 -23.58 4.05 24.93
N ARG A 301 -23.58 5.01 24.01
CA ARG A 301 -24.78 5.77 23.64
C ARG A 301 -25.54 5.05 22.55
N MET A 302 -24.84 4.63 21.50
CA MET A 302 -25.45 3.98 20.33
C MET A 302 -26.11 2.64 20.68
N GLN A 303 -25.52 1.88 21.61
CA GLN A 303 -26.09 0.64 22.12
C GLN A 303 -25.80 0.57 23.64
N PRO A 304 -26.70 1.06 24.50
CA PRO A 304 -26.47 1.11 25.96
C PRO A 304 -26.36 -0.26 26.65
N GLN A 305 -26.90 -1.31 26.03
CA GLN A 305 -26.79 -2.69 26.50
C GLN A 305 -26.37 -3.60 25.34
N LEU A 306 -25.31 -4.37 25.53
CA LEU A 306 -24.78 -5.28 24.51
C LEU A 306 -25.87 -6.18 23.94
N ASP A 307 -25.79 -6.41 22.63
CA ASP A 307 -26.62 -7.34 21.87
C ASP A 307 -28.13 -7.02 21.81
N THR A 308 -28.54 -5.89 22.39
CA THR A 308 -29.88 -5.32 22.21
C THR A 308 -29.99 -4.45 20.95
N GLU A 309 -31.17 -3.89 20.68
CA GLU A 309 -31.34 -2.91 19.61
C GLU A 309 -30.50 -1.64 19.86
N LEU A 310 -30.19 -0.93 18.78
CA LEU A 310 -29.55 0.39 18.89
C LEU A 310 -30.50 1.38 19.55
N ASP A 311 -29.96 2.33 20.31
CA ASP A 311 -30.73 3.41 20.89
C ASP A 311 -31.37 4.25 19.77
N ALA A 312 -32.70 4.32 19.77
CA ALA A 312 -33.44 4.97 18.69
C ALA A 312 -33.17 6.48 18.63
N ALA A 313 -32.94 7.14 19.76
CA ALA A 313 -32.67 8.57 19.80
C ALA A 313 -31.27 8.89 19.27
N GLN A 314 -30.26 8.08 19.62
CA GLN A 314 -28.91 8.21 19.06
C GLN A 314 -28.87 7.94 17.56
N LEU A 315 -29.56 6.89 17.12
CA LEU A 315 -29.62 6.56 15.69
C LEU A 315 -30.28 7.71 14.90
N ALA A 316 -31.32 8.34 15.45
CA ALA A 316 -31.97 9.49 14.83
C ALA A 316 -31.03 10.70 14.72
N LEU A 317 -30.25 11.01 15.77
CA LEU A 317 -29.27 12.09 15.75
C LEU A 317 -28.14 11.83 14.74
N LEU A 318 -27.61 10.60 14.70
CA LEU A 318 -26.59 10.21 13.73
C LEU A 318 -27.11 10.29 12.30
N THR A 319 -28.33 9.80 12.05
CA THR A 319 -28.97 9.87 10.72
C THR A 319 -29.19 11.32 10.30
N GLN A 320 -29.66 12.18 11.21
CA GLN A 320 -29.80 13.62 10.93
C GLN A 320 -28.47 14.29 10.55
N SER A 321 -27.37 13.91 11.21
CA SER A 321 -26.03 14.36 10.82
C SER A 321 -25.65 13.91 9.39
N LEU A 322 -26.04 12.70 8.99
CA LEU A 322 -25.85 12.23 7.62
C LEU A 322 -26.76 12.99 6.63
N ASP A 323 -28.00 13.31 6.99
CA ASP A 323 -28.92 14.11 6.17
C ASP A 323 -28.36 15.53 5.92
N PHE A 324 -27.82 16.16 6.96
CA PHE A 324 -27.13 17.44 6.83
C PHE A 324 -25.93 17.34 5.89
N ALA A 325 -25.11 16.29 6.04
CA ALA A 325 -23.98 16.06 5.15
C ALA A 325 -24.42 15.88 3.69
N GLN A 326 -25.47 15.10 3.44
CA GLN A 326 -26.02 14.88 2.10
C GLN A 326 -26.43 16.20 1.43
N LYS A 327 -27.11 17.07 2.17
CA LYS A 327 -27.60 18.37 1.65
C LYS A 327 -26.48 19.25 1.07
N TYR A 328 -25.26 19.12 1.59
CA TYR A 328 -24.11 19.91 1.18
C TYR A 328 -23.04 19.10 0.43
N GLY A 329 -23.37 17.87 0.01
CA GLY A 329 -22.45 17.01 -0.73
C GLY A 329 -21.24 16.57 0.08
N VAL A 330 -21.37 16.49 1.40
CA VAL A 330 -20.34 16.04 2.33
C VAL A 330 -20.41 14.52 2.51
N LYS A 331 -19.26 13.86 2.50
CA LYS A 331 -19.11 12.44 2.83
C LYS A 331 -18.70 12.26 4.29
N VAL A 332 -19.30 11.29 4.98
CA VAL A 332 -19.11 11.09 6.42
C VAL A 332 -18.51 9.72 6.73
N VAL A 333 -17.40 9.71 7.46
CA VAL A 333 -16.86 8.53 8.14
C VAL A 333 -17.43 8.51 9.56
N LEU A 334 -18.15 7.46 9.91
CA LEU A 334 -18.65 7.27 11.28
C LEU A 334 -17.54 6.69 12.14
N ASP A 335 -17.15 7.36 13.23
CA ASP A 335 -16.04 6.92 14.09
C ASP A 335 -16.56 6.48 15.47
N MET A 336 -16.43 5.19 15.79
CA MET A 336 -16.73 4.69 17.14
C MET A 336 -15.59 5.05 18.09
N HIS A 337 -15.78 6.10 18.87
CA HIS A 337 -14.72 6.81 19.59
C HIS A 337 -14.38 6.20 20.96
N ASN A 338 -13.99 4.93 20.97
CA ASN A 338 -14.10 4.06 22.15
C ASN A 338 -12.80 3.43 22.67
N TYR A 339 -11.64 3.62 22.04
CA TYR A 339 -10.33 3.18 22.58
C TYR A 339 -10.28 1.70 22.99
N TYR A 340 -10.88 0.85 22.17
CA TYR A 340 -11.01 -0.60 22.39
C TYR A 340 -11.83 -1.00 23.64
N ARG A 341 -12.72 -0.11 24.12
CA ARG A 341 -13.46 -0.32 25.37
C ARG A 341 -14.95 0.00 25.25
N TYR A 342 -15.74 -0.70 26.04
CA TYR A 342 -17.16 -0.46 26.26
C TYR A 342 -17.42 -0.39 27.76
N TYR A 343 -17.94 0.73 28.26
CA TYR A 343 -18.04 1.03 29.69
C TYR A 343 -16.73 0.74 30.45
N LYS A 344 -15.61 1.20 29.85
CA LYS A 344 -14.22 0.99 30.32
C LYS A 344 -13.70 -0.44 30.27
N GLN A 345 -14.54 -1.43 30.00
CA GLN A 345 -14.12 -2.83 29.87
C GLN A 345 -13.54 -3.08 28.47
N PRO A 346 -12.39 -3.78 28.36
CA PRO A 346 -11.77 -4.03 27.07
C PRO A 346 -12.58 -5.04 26.26
N ILE A 347 -12.63 -4.82 24.95
CA ILE A 347 -13.18 -5.80 24.00
C ILE A 347 -12.37 -7.10 24.08
N GLY A 348 -13.06 -8.24 24.03
CA GLY A 348 -12.47 -9.56 24.25
C GLY A 348 -12.40 -10.00 25.72
N SER A 349 -12.83 -9.16 26.66
CA SER A 349 -13.05 -9.59 28.04
C SER A 349 -14.31 -10.45 28.17
N GLU A 350 -14.48 -11.14 29.31
CA GLU A 350 -15.69 -11.90 29.64
C GLU A 350 -16.96 -11.06 29.56
N THR A 351 -16.87 -9.76 29.88
CA THR A 351 -18.02 -8.84 29.93
C THR A 351 -18.25 -8.08 28.63
N VAL A 352 -17.26 -8.04 27.73
CA VAL A 352 -17.37 -7.40 26.40
C VAL A 352 -16.80 -8.34 25.34
N PRO A 353 -17.54 -9.39 24.95
CA PRO A 353 -17.07 -10.33 23.94
C PRO A 353 -16.86 -9.67 22.57
N ILE A 354 -15.86 -10.12 21.82
CA ILE A 354 -15.62 -9.68 20.43
C ILE A 354 -16.89 -9.82 19.55
N PRO A 355 -17.69 -10.91 19.65
CA PRO A 355 -18.94 -11.01 18.90
C PRO A 355 -19.94 -9.89 19.18
N SER A 356 -20.03 -9.37 20.42
CA SER A 356 -20.95 -8.29 20.77
C SER A 356 -20.53 -6.95 20.13
N PHE A 357 -19.21 -6.69 20.07
CA PHE A 357 -18.66 -5.58 19.30
C PHE A 357 -19.01 -5.69 17.80
N ALA A 358 -18.77 -6.87 17.22
CA ALA A 358 -19.06 -7.11 15.81
C ALA A 358 -20.57 -7.02 15.48
N ASN A 359 -21.42 -7.52 16.38
CA ASN A 359 -22.88 -7.44 16.26
C ASN A 359 -23.38 -5.98 16.28
N THR A 360 -22.80 -5.14 17.14
CA THR A 360 -23.10 -3.70 17.17
C THR A 360 -22.85 -3.06 15.80
N TRP A 361 -21.67 -3.31 15.23
CA TRP A 361 -21.31 -2.76 13.92
C TRP A 361 -22.23 -3.24 12.79
N LYS A 362 -22.61 -4.52 12.79
CA LYS A 362 -23.61 -5.05 11.86
C LYS A 362 -24.94 -4.30 11.97
N ARG A 363 -25.44 -4.08 13.19
CA ARG A 363 -26.70 -3.35 13.43
C ARG A 363 -26.62 -1.92 12.93
N ILE A 364 -25.49 -1.23 13.17
CA ILE A 364 -25.27 0.12 12.64
C ILE A 364 -25.31 0.10 11.12
N ALA A 365 -24.51 -0.75 10.48
CA ALA A 365 -24.44 -0.87 9.02
C ALA A 365 -25.81 -1.20 8.40
N GLN A 366 -26.61 -2.07 9.02
CA GLN A 366 -27.98 -2.36 8.57
C GLN A 366 -28.91 -1.14 8.57
N LYS A 367 -28.72 -0.20 9.52
CA LYS A 367 -29.58 0.97 9.65
C LYS A 367 -29.16 2.13 8.76
N VAL A 368 -27.85 2.31 8.54
CA VAL A 368 -27.33 3.51 7.84
C VAL A 368 -26.66 3.22 6.50
N GLY A 369 -26.44 1.94 6.15
CA GLY A 369 -25.68 1.53 4.96
C GLY A 369 -26.33 1.88 3.62
N ASN A 370 -27.54 2.43 3.60
CA ASN A 370 -28.18 2.97 2.39
C ASN A 370 -28.10 4.51 2.29
N HIS A 371 -27.50 5.17 3.29
CA HIS A 371 -27.48 6.63 3.34
C HIS A 371 -26.42 7.19 2.37
N PRO A 372 -26.77 8.08 1.41
CA PRO A 372 -25.85 8.49 0.34
C PRO A 372 -24.68 9.35 0.81
N ALA A 373 -24.79 10.03 1.96
CA ALA A 373 -23.66 10.74 2.58
C ALA A 373 -22.64 9.82 3.28
N LEU A 374 -22.96 8.55 3.53
CA LEU A 374 -22.04 7.65 4.20
C LEU A 374 -20.80 7.39 3.31
N SER A 375 -19.63 7.58 3.88
CA SER A 375 -18.34 7.19 3.29
C SER A 375 -17.94 5.79 3.76
N GLY A 376 -18.10 5.55 5.07
CA GLY A 376 -17.71 4.29 5.68
C GLY A 376 -17.73 4.28 7.20
N TYR A 377 -17.23 3.18 7.74
CA TYR A 377 -17.28 2.81 9.15
C TYR A 377 -15.87 2.79 9.75
N GLY A 378 -15.52 3.79 10.55
CA GLY A 378 -14.36 3.83 11.43
C GLY A 378 -14.58 2.94 12.65
N LEU A 379 -14.01 1.74 12.60
CA LEU A 379 -14.36 0.65 13.51
C LEU A 379 -14.12 0.98 14.99
N MET A 380 -13.06 1.73 15.27
CA MET A 380 -12.62 2.04 16.62
C MET A 380 -11.60 3.17 16.59
N ASN A 381 -11.81 4.21 17.38
CA ASN A 381 -10.80 5.23 17.61
C ASN A 381 -9.67 4.69 18.48
N GLU A 382 -8.43 4.93 18.04
CA GLU A 382 -7.20 4.77 18.81
C GLU A 382 -7.12 3.53 19.74
N PRO A 383 -7.19 2.30 19.20
CA PRO A 383 -6.85 1.11 19.98
C PRO A 383 -5.46 1.24 20.62
N ASN A 384 -5.37 0.88 21.90
CA ASN A 384 -4.10 0.73 22.62
C ASN A 384 -4.16 -0.55 23.46
N THR A 385 -3.80 -1.66 22.84
CA THR A 385 -4.14 -3.02 23.25
C THR A 385 -2.94 -3.94 23.37
N LYS A 386 -1.80 -3.57 22.79
CA LYS A 386 -0.57 -4.40 22.70
C LYS A 386 -0.81 -5.72 21.94
N GLY A 387 -1.56 -5.67 20.83
CA GLY A 387 -1.72 -6.74 19.86
C GLY A 387 -3.06 -7.47 19.88
N LEU A 388 -4.01 -7.08 20.73
CA LEU A 388 -5.33 -7.73 20.82
C LEU A 388 -6.34 -7.19 19.79
N TRP A 389 -6.16 -5.95 19.33
CA TRP A 389 -7.05 -5.29 18.39
C TRP A 389 -7.35 -6.06 17.07
N PRO A 390 -6.38 -6.71 16.40
CA PRO A 390 -6.61 -7.32 15.08
C PRO A 390 -7.78 -8.30 15.02
N GLU A 391 -8.00 -9.09 16.08
CA GLU A 391 -9.10 -10.06 16.13
C GLU A 391 -10.47 -9.37 16.15
N ALA A 392 -10.62 -8.32 16.96
CA ALA A 392 -11.86 -7.55 17.03
C ALA A 392 -12.13 -6.77 15.74
N ALA A 393 -11.11 -6.16 15.14
CA ALA A 393 -11.21 -5.45 13.86
C ALA A 393 -11.73 -6.38 12.76
N LEU A 394 -11.13 -7.56 12.63
CA LEU A 394 -11.51 -8.58 11.66
C LEU A 394 -12.95 -9.06 11.87
N ALA A 395 -13.35 -9.31 13.12
CA ALA A 395 -14.69 -9.77 13.44
C ALA A 395 -15.76 -8.74 13.05
N ALA A 396 -15.58 -7.48 13.45
CA ALA A 396 -16.51 -6.41 13.10
C ALA A 396 -16.59 -6.18 11.59
N ALA A 397 -15.44 -6.15 10.91
CA ALA A 397 -15.40 -5.94 9.48
C ALA A 397 -16.10 -7.06 8.70
N LYS A 398 -15.94 -8.32 9.13
CA LYS A 398 -16.66 -9.47 8.56
C LYS A 398 -18.17 -9.37 8.79
N GLU A 399 -18.63 -8.97 9.97
CA GLU A 399 -20.06 -8.81 10.25
C GLU A 399 -20.69 -7.65 9.46
N ILE A 400 -19.99 -6.52 9.28
CA ILE A 400 -20.43 -5.42 8.39
C ILE A 400 -20.61 -5.94 6.96
N ARG A 401 -19.63 -6.70 6.44
CA ARG A 401 -19.67 -7.20 5.05
C ARG A 401 -20.80 -8.20 4.77
N LYS A 402 -21.47 -8.74 5.80
CA LYS A 402 -22.69 -9.53 5.62
C LYS A 402 -23.91 -8.69 5.23
N VAL A 403 -23.88 -7.38 5.47
CA VAL A 403 -25.03 -6.48 5.30
C VAL A 403 -24.73 -5.25 4.45
N ASP A 404 -23.45 -4.89 4.27
CA ASP A 404 -23.00 -3.79 3.41
C ASP A 404 -21.72 -4.17 2.65
N GLN A 405 -21.84 -4.26 1.32
CA GLN A 405 -20.75 -4.61 0.40
C GLN A 405 -20.15 -3.40 -0.32
N THR A 406 -20.59 -2.19 0.00
CA THR A 406 -20.31 -0.98 -0.80
C THR A 406 -19.44 0.03 -0.07
N HIS A 407 -19.74 0.33 1.19
CA HIS A 407 -19.05 1.37 1.95
C HIS A 407 -17.70 0.91 2.48
N TRP A 408 -16.77 1.86 2.63
CA TRP A 408 -15.45 1.60 3.18
C TRP A 408 -15.50 1.22 4.65
N ILE A 409 -14.56 0.40 5.09
CA ILE A 409 -14.30 0.15 6.51
C ILE A 409 -12.93 0.75 6.84
N TYR A 410 -12.93 1.71 7.76
CA TYR A 410 -11.74 2.38 8.23
C TYR A 410 -11.19 1.64 9.45
N VAL A 411 -9.95 1.19 9.35
CA VAL A 411 -9.29 0.29 10.31
C VAL A 411 -8.14 1.04 10.98
N ALA A 412 -8.36 1.50 12.19
CA ALA A 412 -7.32 2.06 13.03
C ALA A 412 -6.26 1.01 13.41
N GLY A 413 -5.08 1.47 13.80
CA GLY A 413 -3.98 0.66 14.31
C GLY A 413 -3.87 0.69 15.83
N ASP A 414 -3.07 -0.23 16.37
CA ASP A 414 -2.68 -0.24 17.79
C ASP A 414 -1.72 0.93 18.11
N ARG A 415 -1.50 1.17 19.40
CA ARG A 415 -0.71 2.26 19.97
C ARG A 415 -1.28 3.63 19.56
N PHE A 416 -2.57 3.81 19.83
CA PHE A 416 -3.34 5.02 19.52
C PHE A 416 -3.29 5.36 18.04
N SER A 417 -3.29 4.34 17.17
CA SER A 417 -3.21 4.53 15.72
C SER A 417 -2.01 5.33 15.21
N SER A 418 -0.92 5.40 15.98
CA SER A 418 0.18 6.32 15.70
C SER A 418 0.84 6.06 14.34
N ALA A 419 0.82 7.06 13.44
CA ALA A 419 1.44 6.96 12.11
C ALA A 419 2.95 6.69 12.17
N TRP A 420 3.66 7.34 13.09
CA TRP A 420 5.11 7.21 13.26
C TRP A 420 5.52 5.81 13.71
N HIS A 421 4.71 5.19 14.58
CA HIS A 421 4.99 3.87 15.16
C HIS A 421 4.25 2.73 14.45
N TRP A 422 3.66 3.02 13.28
CA TRP A 422 2.76 2.11 12.60
C TRP A 422 3.40 0.76 12.28
N PRO A 423 4.61 0.70 11.66
CA PRO A 423 5.21 -0.58 11.28
C PRO A 423 5.54 -1.48 12.47
N GLN A 424 5.87 -0.90 13.63
CA GLN A 424 6.22 -1.64 14.84
C GLN A 424 4.98 -2.12 15.61
N SER A 425 3.90 -1.34 15.58
CA SER A 425 2.71 -1.59 16.40
C SER A 425 1.69 -2.50 15.69
N ASN A 426 1.68 -2.51 14.35
CA ASN A 426 0.62 -3.15 13.55
C ASN A 426 1.09 -4.40 12.78
N THR A 427 2.01 -5.18 13.37
CA THR A 427 2.61 -6.35 12.69
C THR A 427 1.62 -7.47 12.39
N GLN A 428 0.51 -7.56 13.13
CA GLN A 428 -0.52 -8.61 12.96
C GLN A 428 -1.81 -8.09 12.33
N LEU A 429 -1.96 -6.77 12.13
CA LEU A 429 -3.21 -6.17 11.67
C LEU A 429 -3.65 -6.68 10.30
N ILE A 430 -2.67 -7.04 9.45
CA ILE A 430 -2.86 -7.54 8.09
C ILE A 430 -2.36 -8.99 7.90
N ALA A 431 -2.26 -9.74 9.00
CA ALA A 431 -1.84 -11.14 8.98
C ALA A 431 -2.91 -12.04 8.33
N ASP A 432 -4.19 -11.76 8.60
CA ASP A 432 -5.30 -12.42 7.91
C ASP A 432 -5.42 -11.83 6.47
N PRO A 433 -5.45 -12.67 5.42
CA PRO A 433 -5.62 -12.20 4.03
C PRO A 433 -6.86 -11.34 3.80
N TRP A 434 -7.92 -11.51 4.59
CA TRP A 434 -9.14 -10.70 4.54
C TRP A 434 -8.85 -9.22 4.83
N MET A 435 -7.85 -8.94 5.67
CA MET A 435 -7.38 -7.60 6.02
C MET A 435 -6.35 -7.04 5.01
N ARG A 436 -6.17 -7.66 3.84
CA ARG A 436 -5.24 -7.18 2.79
C ARG A 436 -5.93 -6.61 1.55
N ASP A 437 -7.27 -6.59 1.57
CA ASP A 437 -8.22 -5.99 0.63
C ASP A 437 -8.05 -6.23 -0.89
N PRO A 438 -8.61 -7.33 -1.44
CA PRO A 438 -9.09 -7.39 -2.84
C PRO A 438 -10.60 -7.11 -3.04
N ALA A 439 -11.08 -6.03 -2.43
CA ALA A 439 -12.45 -5.50 -2.38
C ALA A 439 -13.31 -5.92 -1.18
N ASN A 440 -12.69 -6.33 -0.07
CA ASN A 440 -13.32 -6.15 1.24
C ASN A 440 -13.23 -4.68 1.75
N LYS A 441 -12.87 -3.74 0.86
CA LYS A 441 -13.11 -2.29 0.90
C LYS A 441 -12.60 -1.67 2.20
N LEU A 442 -11.29 -1.78 2.40
CA LEU A 442 -10.61 -1.36 3.62
C LEU A 442 -9.77 -0.12 3.38
N ILE A 443 -9.74 0.78 4.36
CA ILE A 443 -8.83 1.92 4.45
C ILE A 443 -8.18 1.85 5.83
N PHE A 444 -6.85 1.85 5.90
CA PHE A 444 -6.16 1.91 7.18
C PHE A 444 -6.09 3.35 7.66
N GLU A 445 -6.39 3.58 8.93
CA GLU A 445 -6.51 4.91 9.52
C GLU A 445 -5.40 5.12 10.55
N ALA A 446 -4.52 6.09 10.35
CA ALA A 446 -3.50 6.47 11.32
C ALA A 446 -3.74 7.88 11.88
N HIS A 447 -3.25 8.16 13.07
CA HIS A 447 -3.33 9.46 13.74
C HIS A 447 -1.93 10.01 13.95
N MET A 448 -1.79 11.34 13.94
CA MET A 448 -0.54 11.97 14.28
C MET A 448 -0.68 13.42 14.76
N TYR A 449 0.10 13.77 15.76
CA TYR A 449 0.29 15.13 16.26
C TYR A 449 1.77 15.51 16.18
N LEU A 450 2.11 16.79 16.42
CA LEU A 450 3.47 17.31 16.28
C LEU A 450 4.23 17.47 17.61
N ASP A 451 3.53 17.52 18.74
CA ASP A 451 4.17 17.61 20.06
C ASP A 451 5.10 16.43 20.34
N ARG A 452 6.10 16.63 21.19
CA ARG A 452 7.20 15.69 21.41
C ARG A 452 6.74 14.28 21.77
N ASP A 453 5.66 14.18 22.54
CA ASP A 453 5.09 12.90 22.98
C ASP A 453 4.02 12.34 22.03
N THR A 454 3.73 13.04 20.93
CA THR A 454 2.75 12.66 19.89
C THR A 454 1.29 12.63 20.38
N SER A 455 0.99 13.21 21.54
CA SER A 455 -0.32 13.10 22.19
C SER A 455 -1.38 14.07 21.66
N GLY A 456 -0.97 15.17 21.02
CA GLY A 456 -1.87 16.25 20.63
C GLY A 456 -2.31 17.13 21.80
N LEU A 457 -1.69 17.00 22.97
CA LEU A 457 -1.99 17.83 24.14
C LEU A 457 -1.26 19.18 24.07
N TYR A 458 -0.09 19.23 23.42
CA TYR A 458 0.73 20.45 23.29
C TYR A 458 0.96 21.14 24.65
N ILE A 459 1.31 20.36 25.68
CA ILE A 459 1.51 20.85 27.06
C ILE A 459 2.64 21.88 27.10
N ASP A 460 3.74 21.62 26.39
CA ASP A 460 4.87 22.54 26.30
C ASP A 460 4.62 23.59 25.20
N LYS A 461 4.20 24.78 25.61
CA LYS A 461 3.95 25.91 24.69
C LYS A 461 5.23 26.54 24.12
N THR A 462 6.41 26.10 24.58
CA THR A 462 7.71 26.56 24.09
C THR A 462 8.35 25.61 23.08
N GLU A 463 7.72 24.46 22.84
CA GLU A 463 8.16 23.52 21.82
C GLU A 463 8.15 24.19 20.44
N THR A 464 9.19 23.91 19.65
CA THR A 464 9.32 24.37 18.27
C THR A 464 9.23 23.20 17.31
N PHE A 465 8.67 23.45 16.13
CA PHE A 465 8.32 22.40 15.17
C PHE A 465 9.12 22.59 13.87
N ALA A 466 9.95 21.60 13.55
CA ALA A 466 10.68 21.60 12.28
C ALA A 466 9.68 21.54 11.10
N PRO A 467 9.94 22.25 9.98
CA PRO A 467 9.03 22.27 8.83
C PRO A 467 8.70 20.89 8.24
N ASP A 468 9.59 19.91 8.37
CA ASP A 468 9.44 18.55 7.84
C ASP A 468 8.92 17.55 8.89
N LEU A 469 8.66 17.97 10.12
CA LEU A 469 8.30 17.08 11.22
C LEU A 469 7.04 16.25 10.93
N GLY A 470 6.01 16.87 10.36
CA GLY A 470 4.78 16.17 9.98
C GLY A 470 5.04 15.08 8.93
N ILE A 471 5.81 15.41 7.89
CA ILE A 471 6.22 14.46 6.85
C ILE A 471 6.97 13.28 7.48
N ASN A 472 7.96 13.57 8.32
CA ASN A 472 8.75 12.55 9.00
C ASN A 472 7.88 11.60 9.84
N ARG A 473 6.85 12.12 10.52
CA ARG A 473 5.92 11.31 11.33
C ARG A 473 4.92 10.51 10.50
N ALA A 474 4.49 11.00 9.34
CA ALA A 474 3.57 10.29 8.45
C ALA A 474 4.26 9.22 7.59
N LYS A 475 5.53 9.45 7.23
CA LYS A 475 6.28 8.60 6.29
C LYS A 475 6.29 7.10 6.62
N PRO A 476 6.50 6.64 7.87
CA PRO A 476 6.47 5.21 8.17
C PRO A 476 5.13 4.54 7.86
N PHE A 477 4.02 5.24 8.07
CA PHE A 477 2.69 4.75 7.71
C PHE A 477 2.50 4.70 6.19
N VAL A 478 2.84 5.78 5.49
CA VAL A 478 2.72 5.87 4.03
C VAL A 478 3.60 4.82 3.32
N GLU A 479 4.82 4.60 3.80
CA GLU A 479 5.70 3.55 3.27
C GLU A 479 5.18 2.14 3.57
N TRP A 480 4.56 1.93 4.74
CA TRP A 480 3.92 0.66 5.07
C TRP A 480 2.73 0.38 4.16
N LEU A 481 1.92 1.39 3.84
CA LEU A 481 0.82 1.27 2.89
C LEU A 481 1.33 0.85 1.51
N ARG A 482 2.33 1.56 0.99
CA ARG A 482 2.98 1.25 -0.30
C ARG A 482 3.56 -0.16 -0.33
N ALA A 483 4.32 -0.54 0.69
CA ALA A 483 4.95 -1.85 0.77
C ALA A 483 3.93 -3.01 0.80
N ASN A 484 2.69 -2.73 1.21
CA ASN A 484 1.63 -3.72 1.29
C ASN A 484 0.54 -3.54 0.21
N ASN A 485 0.66 -2.55 -0.67
CA ASN A 485 -0.36 -2.17 -1.65
C ASN A 485 -1.74 -1.91 -1.00
N LEU A 486 -1.72 -1.13 0.08
CA LEU A 486 -2.89 -0.82 0.91
C LEU A 486 -3.27 0.65 0.85
N ARG A 487 -4.50 0.93 1.28
CA ARG A 487 -5.14 2.24 1.28
C ARG A 487 -4.99 2.93 2.64
N GLY A 488 -4.79 4.24 2.63
CA GLY A 488 -4.51 5.02 3.84
C GLY A 488 -5.45 6.19 4.08
N PHE A 489 -5.55 6.59 5.34
CA PHE A 489 -6.25 7.78 5.82
C PHE A 489 -5.56 8.30 7.09
N ILE A 490 -5.38 9.61 7.20
CA ILE A 490 -5.00 10.25 8.47
C ILE A 490 -6.27 10.74 9.17
N GLY A 491 -6.75 9.98 10.16
CA GLY A 491 -8.01 10.25 10.86
C GLY A 491 -7.95 11.47 11.78
N GLU A 492 -6.78 11.74 12.34
CA GLU A 492 -6.56 12.91 13.19
C GLU A 492 -5.18 13.52 12.99
N MET A 493 -5.19 14.84 12.88
CA MET A 493 -4.05 15.73 13.04
C MET A 493 -4.57 17.12 13.40
N GLY A 494 -3.95 17.74 14.39
CA GLY A 494 -4.21 19.12 14.78
C GLY A 494 -2.92 19.83 15.15
N VAL A 495 -2.91 21.15 15.09
CA VAL A 495 -1.78 22.00 15.51
C VAL A 495 -2.29 23.22 16.28
N PRO A 496 -1.56 23.70 17.31
CA PRO A 496 -2.01 24.80 18.14
C PRO A 496 -2.06 26.13 17.38
N ASN A 497 -3.12 26.88 17.60
CA ASN A 497 -3.35 28.18 16.95
C ASN A 497 -2.34 29.28 17.32
N TYR A 498 -1.48 29.06 18.31
CA TYR A 498 -0.44 30.01 18.73
C TYR A 498 0.95 29.71 18.14
N ALA A 499 1.15 28.56 17.46
CA ALA A 499 2.47 28.10 17.00
C ALA A 499 2.59 28.21 15.47
N PRO A 500 3.14 29.31 14.92
CA PRO A 500 3.22 29.51 13.48
C PRO A 500 4.12 28.49 12.76
N ASP A 501 5.14 27.98 13.42
CA ASP A 501 6.00 26.90 12.92
C ASP A 501 5.26 25.56 12.80
N ALA A 502 4.33 25.27 13.72
CA ALA A 502 3.43 24.11 13.60
C ALA A 502 2.51 24.23 12.37
N ILE A 503 2.05 25.45 12.04
CA ILE A 503 1.25 25.71 10.82
C ILE A 503 2.06 25.41 9.56
N VAL A 504 3.35 25.77 9.53
CA VAL A 504 4.27 25.43 8.42
C VAL A 504 4.45 23.92 8.30
N ALA A 505 4.69 23.23 9.41
CA ALA A 505 4.81 21.76 9.41
C ALA A 505 3.52 21.06 8.94
N MET A 506 2.35 21.62 9.28
CA MET A 506 1.06 21.16 8.78
C MET A 506 0.88 21.37 7.27
N ASP A 507 1.27 22.54 6.74
CA ASP A 507 1.22 22.83 5.29
C ASP A 507 2.06 21.81 4.50
N ASN A 508 3.28 21.55 4.96
CA ASN A 508 4.19 20.59 4.34
C ASN A 508 3.67 19.14 4.42
N LEU A 509 3.11 18.75 5.57
CA LEU A 509 2.45 17.45 5.73
C LEU A 509 1.30 17.26 4.73
N LEU A 510 0.40 18.26 4.63
CA LEU A 510 -0.74 18.18 3.72
C LEU A 510 -0.28 18.08 2.25
N GLY A 511 0.79 18.78 1.88
CA GLY A 511 1.43 18.62 0.57
C GLY A 511 1.93 17.20 0.32
N TYR A 512 2.65 16.62 1.29
CA TYR A 512 3.12 15.24 1.21
C TYR A 512 1.97 14.22 1.12
N LEU A 513 0.93 14.37 1.94
CA LEU A 513 -0.22 13.46 1.91
C LEU A 513 -1.00 13.57 0.59
N HIS A 514 -1.11 14.78 0.05
CA HIS A 514 -1.70 15.04 -1.26
C HIS A 514 -0.94 14.32 -2.38
N GLU A 515 0.39 14.40 -2.41
CA GLU A 515 1.25 13.66 -3.36
C GLU A 515 1.09 12.14 -3.27
N ASN A 516 0.66 11.64 -2.10
CA ASN A 516 0.47 10.22 -1.83
C ASN A 516 -1.02 9.80 -1.83
N CYS A 517 -1.94 10.67 -2.26
CA CYS A 517 -3.38 10.39 -2.26
C CYS A 517 -3.93 9.87 -0.92
N VAL A 518 -3.32 10.27 0.20
CA VAL A 518 -3.76 9.92 1.55
C VAL A 518 -4.63 11.06 2.10
N PRO A 519 -5.94 10.87 2.27
CA PRO A 519 -6.79 11.90 2.83
C PRO A 519 -6.49 12.14 4.31
N LEU A 520 -6.85 13.32 4.80
CA LEU A 520 -6.71 13.71 6.20
C LEU A 520 -7.98 14.38 6.71
N THR A 521 -8.40 14.09 7.94
CA THR A 521 -9.35 14.92 8.69
C THR A 521 -8.66 15.69 9.81
N TYR A 522 -8.80 17.01 9.80
CA TYR A 522 -8.25 17.86 10.84
C TYR A 522 -9.02 17.70 12.15
N TRP A 523 -8.31 17.55 13.27
CA TRP A 523 -8.85 17.54 14.61
C TRP A 523 -8.71 18.94 15.26
N ALA A 524 -9.79 19.70 15.49
CA ALA A 524 -11.19 19.39 15.17
C ALA A 524 -12.04 20.65 14.93
N GLY A 525 -13.21 20.46 14.33
CA GLY A 525 -14.28 21.45 14.25
C GLY A 525 -15.51 21.02 15.07
N GLY A 526 -16.54 21.85 15.04
CA GLY A 526 -17.84 21.57 15.66
C GLY A 526 -18.17 22.44 16.89
N PRO A 527 -19.31 22.16 17.52
CA PRO A 527 -19.77 22.90 18.70
C PRO A 527 -18.95 22.59 19.97
N TRP A 528 -19.05 23.48 20.95
CA TRP A 528 -18.63 23.27 22.35
C TRP A 528 -17.12 23.10 22.61
N TRP A 529 -16.28 23.56 21.69
CA TRP A 529 -14.82 23.54 21.89
C TRP A 529 -14.25 24.67 22.76
N GLY A 530 -15.06 25.69 23.10
CA GLY A 530 -14.58 26.80 23.91
C GLY A 530 -13.43 27.55 23.22
N ASN A 531 -12.26 27.58 23.86
CA ASN A 531 -11.01 28.14 23.30
C ASN A 531 -9.94 27.05 23.17
N TYR A 532 -10.34 25.81 22.90
CA TYR A 532 -9.41 24.71 22.68
C TYR A 532 -8.42 25.05 21.56
N ILE A 533 -7.13 24.85 21.83
CA ILE A 533 -6.03 25.36 21.00
C ILE A 533 -5.96 24.74 19.60
N LEU A 534 -6.57 23.55 19.41
CA LEU A 534 -6.67 22.88 18.10
C LEU A 534 -8.05 23.05 17.45
N ALA A 535 -8.99 23.78 18.08
CA ALA A 535 -10.32 23.91 17.51
C ALA A 535 -10.33 24.86 16.32
N LEU A 536 -11.01 24.49 15.23
CA LEU A 536 -11.33 25.36 14.10
C LEU A 536 -12.53 26.28 14.40
N ASP A 537 -13.33 25.91 15.39
CA ASP A 537 -14.49 26.65 15.87
C ASP A 537 -14.27 27.05 17.33
N VAL A 538 -13.99 28.34 17.56
CA VAL A 538 -13.76 28.89 18.89
C VAL A 538 -14.87 29.83 19.34
N SER A 539 -14.93 30.08 20.63
CA SER A 539 -15.84 31.08 21.22
C SER A 539 -15.57 32.46 20.62
N GLY A 540 -16.63 33.16 20.23
CA GLY A 540 -16.52 34.46 19.54
C GLY A 540 -16.29 34.36 18.03
N GLY A 541 -16.08 33.17 17.47
CA GLY A 541 -16.08 32.94 16.02
C GLY A 541 -14.86 33.48 15.27
N ALA A 542 -13.76 33.74 15.97
CA ALA A 542 -12.52 34.18 15.34
C ALA A 542 -11.99 33.12 14.37
N GLU A 543 -11.55 33.55 13.18
CA GLU A 543 -10.91 32.66 12.21
C GLU A 543 -9.61 32.10 12.77
N GLN A 544 -9.40 30.80 12.59
CA GLN A 544 -8.26 30.07 13.12
C GLN A 544 -7.17 29.90 12.05
N PRO A 545 -5.88 30.04 12.39
CA PRO A 545 -4.77 30.06 11.42
C PRO A 545 -4.60 28.77 10.60
N GLN A 546 -5.22 27.68 11.04
CA GLN A 546 -5.22 26.39 10.35
C GLN A 546 -6.16 26.41 9.12
N LEU A 547 -7.27 27.17 9.18
CA LEU A 547 -8.29 27.19 8.13
C LEU A 547 -7.76 27.64 6.76
N PRO A 548 -6.97 28.73 6.64
CA PRO A 548 -6.37 29.10 5.35
C PRO A 548 -5.55 27.98 4.70
N ILE A 549 -4.78 27.23 5.49
CA ILE A 549 -3.97 26.12 4.99
C ILE A 549 -4.85 24.93 4.57
N LEU A 550 -5.86 24.58 5.38
CA LEU A 550 -6.81 23.53 5.02
C LEU A 550 -7.57 23.86 3.72
N ARG A 551 -8.02 25.11 3.55
CA ARG A 551 -8.69 25.56 2.32
C ARG A 551 -7.76 25.54 1.11
N LYS A 552 -6.51 25.97 1.28
CA LYS A 552 -5.48 25.88 0.24
C LYS A 552 -5.39 24.46 -0.30
N HIS A 553 -5.20 23.47 0.58
CA HIS A 553 -5.05 22.06 0.20
C HIS A 553 -6.35 21.41 -0.28
N ALA A 554 -7.50 21.81 0.25
CA ALA A 554 -8.81 21.35 -0.24
C ALA A 554 -9.10 21.83 -1.67
N ALA A 555 -8.62 23.02 -2.03
CA ALA A 555 -8.75 23.58 -3.36
C ALA A 555 -7.69 23.08 -4.36
N THR A 556 -6.61 22.46 -3.88
CA THR A 556 -5.56 21.90 -4.74
C THR A 556 -6.13 20.74 -5.57
N PRO A 557 -6.05 20.81 -6.91
CA PRO A 557 -6.45 19.69 -7.76
C PRO A 557 -5.56 18.48 -7.52
N ASN A 558 -6.18 17.30 -7.44
CA ASN A 558 -5.48 16.02 -7.35
C ASN A 558 -5.89 15.09 -8.51
N SER A 559 -4.99 14.17 -8.86
CA SER A 559 -5.23 13.11 -9.84
C SER A 559 -5.65 11.78 -9.19
N CYS A 560 -6.01 11.80 -7.92
CA CYS A 560 -6.38 10.59 -7.20
C CYS A 560 -7.71 10.04 -7.75
N VAL A 561 -7.76 8.75 -8.08
CA VAL A 561 -8.96 8.07 -8.60
C VAL A 561 -9.93 7.69 -7.47
N ALA A 562 -9.45 7.46 -6.24
CA ALA A 562 -10.26 7.19 -5.06
C ALA A 562 -9.65 7.72 -3.74
N ILE A 563 -10.45 7.72 -2.67
CA ILE A 563 -9.99 8.00 -1.30
C ILE A 563 -8.96 6.94 -0.90
N GLY A 564 -7.75 7.38 -0.53
CA GLY A 564 -6.71 6.52 0.01
C GLY A 564 -6.21 5.52 -1.03
N GLU A 565 -5.95 5.94 -2.26
CA GLU A 565 -5.53 5.01 -3.32
C GLU A 565 -4.40 4.06 -2.90
N PRO A 566 -4.39 2.80 -3.37
CA PRO A 566 -3.25 1.92 -3.15
C PRO A 566 -1.97 2.58 -3.68
N LEU A 567 -0.97 2.66 -2.80
CA LEU A 567 0.29 3.37 -3.01
C LEU A 567 1.40 2.54 -3.65
#